data_AF-A0A142EPN6-F1
#
_entry.id   AF-A0A142EPN6-F1
#
_cell.length_a   1.000
_cell.length_b   1.000
_cell.length_c   1.000
_cell.angle_alpha   90.00
_cell.angle_beta   90.00
_cell.angle_gamma   90.00
#
_symmetry.space_group_name_H-M   'P 1'
#
loop_
_entity.id
_entity.type
_entity.pdbx_description
1 polymer ?
#
loop_
_entity_poly.entity_id
_entity_poly.type
_entity_poly.pdbx_seq_one_letter_code
_entity_poly.pdbx_strand_id
1 'polypeptide(L)'
;MMLCGVKFRLDYLEIGKLLSNPNLEFKSEFSRQTGEIGQSSICNYNGMTIHIKSSGFGYLKGSLHKFKNEGKHNYDDFTWDEVFLVVDELSDTFGIKIRDLPLINLEWGINVETKIPPKQILSGLVMHHGCRFDKMYVNPGTHYVCSHSQFRVKAYDKGVQNCLAKNLLRIEISANRSKFINKLGVYKIGDLKRPEARLKLQNALLYGGWANTLLIDPGLIGYNPSNQDEIIRISRWSNPNFWINASKQVRSYHKRVYDRFINEAGFNVKQAIFEAMMKKLWSI
;
A
#
# COMPACT_ATOMS: atom_id res chain seq x y z
N MET A 1 -1.54 10.11 7.50
CA MET A 1 -1.00 8.99 6.67
C MET A 1 -0.65 7.85 7.61
N MET A 2 -0.70 6.59 7.18
CA MET A 2 -0.29 5.47 8.06
C MET A 2 0.71 4.53 7.37
N LEU A 3 1.69 4.05 8.14
CA LEU A 3 2.58 2.97 7.74
C LEU A 3 1.92 1.62 8.05
N CYS A 4 1.85 0.73 7.07
CA CYS A 4 1.34 -0.62 7.28
C CYS A 4 2.49 -1.61 7.42
N GLY A 5 3.13 -1.95 6.30
CA GLY A 5 4.13 -3.00 6.21
C GLY A 5 5.55 -2.47 6.17
N VAL A 6 6.47 -3.13 6.87
CA VAL A 6 7.90 -2.83 6.86
C VAL A 6 8.72 -4.10 6.64
N LYS A 7 9.89 -3.93 6.03
CA LYS A 7 10.93 -4.98 5.98
C LYS A 7 12.29 -4.33 6.13
N PHE A 8 13.02 -4.71 7.16
CA PHE A 8 14.37 -4.28 7.47
C PHE A 8 15.37 -5.37 7.10
N ARG A 9 16.56 -4.97 6.67
CA ARG A 9 17.71 -5.86 6.53
C ARG A 9 18.35 -6.05 7.90
N LEU A 10 18.78 -7.28 8.18
CA LEU A 10 19.60 -7.62 9.34
C LEU A 10 20.95 -8.13 8.85
N ASP A 11 22.03 -7.67 9.48
CA ASP A 11 23.37 -8.21 9.28
C ASP A 11 23.82 -9.05 10.48
N TYR A 12 25.09 -9.47 10.47
CA TYR A 12 25.65 -10.37 11.48
C TYR A 12 25.55 -9.81 12.91
N LEU A 13 25.63 -8.48 13.09
CA LEU A 13 25.58 -7.84 14.41
C LEU A 13 24.18 -7.93 15.01
N GLU A 14 23.15 -7.57 14.23
CA GLU A 14 21.77 -7.68 14.69
C GLU A 14 21.37 -9.14 14.90
N ILE A 15 21.77 -10.03 13.99
CA ILE A 15 21.45 -11.45 14.09
C ILE A 15 22.03 -12.04 15.38
N GLY A 16 23.28 -11.72 15.73
CA GLY A 16 23.89 -12.17 16.98
C GLY A 16 23.10 -11.74 18.21
N LYS A 17 22.69 -10.46 18.26
CA LYS A 17 21.87 -9.92 19.37
C LYS A 17 20.52 -10.61 19.47
N LEU A 18 19.84 -10.80 18.34
CA LEU A 18 18.54 -11.45 18.27
C LEU A 18 18.59 -12.91 18.75
N LEU A 19 19.61 -13.67 18.33
CA LEU A 19 19.78 -15.07 18.75
C LEU A 19 20.13 -15.20 20.23
N SER A 20 20.76 -14.18 20.83
CA SER A 20 21.05 -14.14 22.27
C SER A 20 19.89 -13.65 23.13
N ASN A 21 18.78 -13.21 22.53
CA ASN A 21 17.66 -12.61 23.26
C ASN A 21 16.75 -13.72 23.83
N PRO A 22 16.63 -13.85 25.17
CA PRO A 22 15.86 -14.94 25.80
C PRO A 22 14.35 -14.83 25.57
N ASN A 23 13.85 -13.66 25.16
CA ASN A 23 12.43 -13.45 24.88
C ASN A 23 12.03 -13.86 23.45
N LEU A 24 12.98 -14.30 22.63
CA LEU A 24 12.75 -14.68 21.24
C LEU A 24 12.93 -16.18 21.03
N GLU A 25 11.85 -16.85 20.63
CA GLU A 25 11.87 -18.27 20.28
C GLU A 25 12.09 -18.44 18.77
N PHE A 26 13.26 -18.94 18.37
CA PHE A 26 13.59 -19.27 16.98
C PHE A 26 13.28 -20.73 16.66
N LYS A 27 12.62 -20.96 15.52
CA LYS A 27 12.27 -22.29 15.02
C LYS A 27 12.97 -22.54 13.69
N SER A 28 13.53 -23.73 13.54
CA SER A 28 14.15 -24.21 12.30
C SER A 28 13.44 -25.47 11.83
N GLU A 29 13.37 -25.69 10.52
CA GLU A 29 12.89 -26.94 9.95
C GLU A 29 13.99 -28.01 10.03
N PHE A 30 13.60 -29.28 10.14
CA PHE A 30 14.53 -30.40 10.07
C PHE A 30 14.01 -31.49 9.12
N SER A 31 14.93 -32.19 8.47
CA SER A 31 14.64 -33.34 7.62
C SER A 31 14.30 -34.56 8.47
N ARG A 32 13.13 -35.16 8.25
CA ARG A 32 12.73 -36.38 8.97
C ARG A 32 13.52 -37.61 8.53
N GLN A 33 14.05 -37.59 7.31
CA GLN A 33 14.81 -38.70 6.73
C GLN A 33 16.29 -38.65 7.12
N THR A 34 16.90 -37.45 7.08
CA THR A 34 18.36 -37.28 7.29
C THR A 34 18.72 -36.72 8.66
N GLY A 35 17.77 -36.15 9.40
CA GLY A 35 18.02 -35.46 10.67
C GLY A 35 18.69 -34.08 10.51
N GLU A 36 18.99 -33.66 9.28
CA GLU A 36 19.64 -32.37 9.01
C GLU A 36 18.71 -31.21 9.37
N ILE A 37 19.26 -30.21 10.07
CA ILE A 37 18.57 -28.98 10.44
C ILE A 37 18.79 -27.95 9.33
N GLY A 38 17.71 -27.32 8.88
CA GLY A 38 17.76 -26.23 7.92
C GLY A 38 18.52 -25.02 8.47
N GLN A 39 19.31 -24.38 7.61
CA GLN A 39 20.14 -23.23 7.99
C GLN A 39 19.35 -21.96 8.33
N SER A 40 18.06 -21.90 7.93
CA SER A 40 17.21 -20.76 8.21
C SER A 40 16.37 -20.96 9.45
N SER A 41 16.26 -19.92 10.25
CA SER A 41 15.37 -19.89 11.42
C SER A 41 14.38 -18.73 11.33
N ILE A 42 13.21 -18.94 11.93
CA ILE A 42 12.11 -17.99 11.94
C ILE A 42 11.64 -17.79 13.38
N CYS A 43 11.44 -16.53 13.77
CA CYS A 43 10.75 -16.15 15.00
C CYS A 43 9.57 -15.25 14.62
N ASN A 44 8.38 -15.55 15.14
CA ASN A 44 7.20 -14.70 15.00
C ASN A 44 6.89 -14.06 16.35
N TYR A 45 6.67 -12.75 16.36
CA TYR A 45 6.44 -11.98 17.57
C TYR A 45 5.46 -10.84 17.27
N ASN A 46 4.23 -10.91 17.82
CA ASN A 46 3.20 -9.87 17.76
C ASN A 46 3.04 -9.18 16.38
N GLY A 47 2.87 -9.97 15.31
CA GLY A 47 2.69 -9.44 13.95
C GLY A 47 3.98 -9.02 13.23
N MET A 48 5.13 -9.25 13.86
CA MET A 48 6.46 -9.19 13.27
C MET A 48 7.01 -10.60 13.06
N THR A 49 7.87 -10.75 12.06
CA THR A 49 8.58 -11.98 11.72
C THR A 49 10.04 -11.65 11.51
N ILE A 50 10.90 -12.26 12.30
CA ILE A 50 12.35 -12.30 12.08
C ILE A 50 12.64 -13.57 11.27
N HIS A 51 13.35 -13.43 10.17
CA HIS A 51 13.80 -14.55 9.36
C HIS A 51 15.31 -14.44 9.16
N ILE A 52 16.05 -15.35 9.80
CA ILE A 52 17.49 -15.49 9.64
C ILE A 52 17.69 -16.49 8.51
N LYS A 53 18.34 -16.07 7.42
CA LYS A 53 18.61 -16.93 6.26
C LYS A 53 19.97 -17.59 6.35
N SER A 54 20.94 -16.88 6.93
CA SER A 54 22.28 -17.34 7.27
C SER A 54 22.82 -16.45 8.38
N SER A 55 23.98 -16.79 8.95
CA SER A 55 24.63 -16.03 10.03
C SER A 55 24.88 -14.56 9.68
N GLY A 56 25.09 -14.22 8.41
CA GLY A 56 25.35 -12.85 7.95
C GLY A 56 24.17 -12.15 7.27
N PHE A 57 23.01 -12.82 7.14
CA PHE A 57 21.89 -12.23 6.42
C PHE A 57 20.53 -12.69 6.97
N GLY A 58 19.68 -11.70 7.24
CA GLY A 58 18.30 -11.92 7.63
C GLY A 58 17.44 -10.70 7.33
N TYR A 59 16.18 -10.79 7.73
CA TYR A 59 15.28 -9.65 7.71
C TYR A 59 14.25 -9.72 8.82
N LEU A 60 13.93 -8.55 9.35
CA LEU A 60 12.77 -8.31 10.20
C LEU A 60 11.66 -7.73 9.31
N LYS A 61 10.49 -8.36 9.28
CA LYS A 61 9.34 -7.87 8.49
C LYS A 61 8.06 -7.96 9.28
N GLY A 62 7.06 -7.16 8.92
CA GLY A 62 5.75 -7.26 9.55
C GLY A 62 4.97 -5.97 9.39
N SER A 63 4.01 -5.76 10.29
CA SER A 63 3.25 -4.52 10.35
C SER A 63 3.41 -3.84 11.70
N LEU A 64 4.00 -2.64 11.70
CA LEU A 64 4.16 -1.83 12.91
C LEU A 64 2.79 -1.53 13.55
N HIS A 65 1.79 -1.28 12.71
CA HIS A 65 0.43 -1.03 13.18
C HIS A 65 -0.20 -2.26 13.84
N LYS A 66 0.01 -3.46 13.27
CA LYS A 66 -0.43 -4.69 13.94
C LYS A 66 0.32 -4.91 15.24
N PHE A 67 1.62 -4.65 15.30
CA PHE A 67 2.41 -4.80 16.52
C PHE A 67 1.86 -3.95 17.66
N LYS A 68 1.59 -2.66 17.41
CA LYS A 68 0.94 -1.74 18.38
C LYS A 68 -0.34 -2.33 18.96
N ASN A 69 -1.16 -2.95 18.11
CA ASN A 69 -2.45 -3.51 18.48
C ASN A 69 -2.35 -4.99 18.90
N GLU A 70 -1.22 -5.44 19.44
CA GLU A 70 -0.98 -6.82 19.90
C GLU A 70 -1.27 -7.89 18.82
N GLY A 71 -1.06 -7.55 17.56
CA GLY A 71 -1.36 -8.39 16.39
C GLY A 71 -2.81 -8.38 15.92
N LYS A 72 -3.74 -7.66 16.58
CA LYS A 72 -5.19 -7.84 16.41
C LYS A 72 -5.80 -7.04 15.25
N HIS A 73 -5.52 -5.74 15.10
CA HIS A 73 -6.15 -4.91 14.06
C HIS A 73 -5.26 -3.80 13.47
N ASN A 74 -5.69 -3.23 12.33
CA ASN A 74 -4.97 -2.19 11.59
C ASN A 74 -5.89 -1.14 10.92
N TYR A 75 -7.01 -0.79 11.55
CA TYR A 75 -8.00 0.13 10.99
C TYR A 75 -8.04 1.51 11.65
N ASP A 76 -7.43 1.67 12.83
CA ASP A 76 -7.26 2.97 13.52
C ASP A 76 -6.22 3.85 12.82
N ASP A 77 -6.28 5.17 13.06
CA ASP A 77 -5.26 6.07 12.52
C ASP A 77 -3.93 5.79 13.25
N PHE A 78 -2.85 5.64 12.48
CA PHE A 78 -1.51 5.34 12.98
C PHE A 78 -0.58 6.50 12.60
N THR A 79 -0.47 7.45 13.54
CA THR A 79 0.24 8.71 13.41
C THR A 79 1.76 8.51 13.33
N TRP A 80 2.47 9.56 12.94
CA TRP A 80 3.94 9.51 12.91
C TRP A 80 4.55 9.31 14.28
N ASP A 81 4.01 9.95 15.33
CA ASP A 81 4.54 9.80 16.68
C ASP A 81 4.35 8.38 17.18
N GLU A 82 3.19 7.77 16.93
CA GLU A 82 2.94 6.36 17.23
C GLU A 82 3.87 5.43 16.46
N VAL A 83 4.19 5.72 15.20
CA VAL A 83 5.21 4.96 14.45
C VAL A 83 6.55 5.00 15.18
N PHE A 84 6.98 6.16 15.66
CA PHE A 84 8.28 6.28 16.33
C PHE A 84 8.31 5.65 17.71
N LEU A 85 7.20 5.68 18.44
CA LEU A 85 7.03 4.98 19.71
C LEU A 85 7.11 3.45 19.50
N VAL A 86 6.36 2.92 18.54
CA VAL A 86 6.37 1.48 18.22
C VAL A 86 7.75 1.00 17.76
N VAL A 87 8.47 1.82 16.98
CA VAL A 87 9.82 1.49 16.55
C VAL A 87 10.80 1.46 17.72
N ASP A 88 10.63 2.34 18.71
CA ASP A 88 11.46 2.33 19.93
C ASP A 88 11.13 1.10 20.79
N GLU A 89 9.84 0.80 21.01
CA GLU A 89 9.40 -0.39 21.74
C GLU A 89 9.91 -1.70 21.10
N LEU A 90 9.85 -1.81 19.77
CA LEU A 90 10.44 -2.94 19.06
C LEU A 90 11.97 -2.99 19.23
N SER A 91 12.63 -1.83 19.28
CA SER A 91 14.09 -1.77 19.47
C SER A 91 14.49 -2.30 20.85
N ASP A 92 13.74 -1.91 21.88
CA ASP A 92 13.93 -2.35 23.26
C ASP A 92 13.62 -3.85 23.41
N THR A 93 12.49 -4.30 22.84
CA THR A 93 12.05 -5.70 22.87
C THR A 93 13.08 -6.63 22.23
N PHE A 94 13.63 -6.24 21.07
CA PHE A 94 14.56 -7.08 20.31
C PHE A 94 16.03 -6.83 20.66
N GLY A 95 16.35 -5.78 21.41
CA GLY A 95 17.72 -5.41 21.76
C GLY A 95 18.54 -4.90 20.56
N ILE A 96 17.89 -4.36 19.51
CA ILE A 96 18.54 -3.86 18.29
C ILE A 96 18.03 -2.47 17.91
N LYS A 97 18.86 -1.64 17.26
CA LYS A 97 18.51 -0.27 16.88
C LYS A 97 17.70 -0.24 15.58
N ILE A 98 16.39 -0.47 15.65
CA ILE A 98 15.53 -0.60 14.45
C ILE A 98 15.51 0.67 13.59
N ARG A 99 15.61 1.84 14.22
CA ARG A 99 15.65 3.14 13.52
C ARG A 99 16.75 3.22 12.48
N ASP A 100 17.86 2.54 12.71
CA ASP A 100 19.05 2.59 11.88
C ASP A 100 19.15 1.45 10.87
N LEU A 101 18.23 0.47 10.92
CA LEU A 101 18.28 -0.66 10.01
C LEU A 101 17.96 -0.24 8.57
N PRO A 102 18.67 -0.80 7.58
CA PRO A 102 18.36 -0.56 6.18
C PRO A 102 16.96 -1.05 5.83
N LEU A 103 16.14 -0.17 5.25
CA LEU A 103 14.78 -0.45 4.85
C LEU A 103 14.75 -1.08 3.45
N ILE A 104 14.20 -2.29 3.35
CA ILE A 104 14.05 -3.04 2.09
C ILE A 104 12.66 -2.77 1.48
N ASN A 105 11.62 -2.84 2.30
CA ASN A 105 10.23 -2.63 1.87
C ASN A 105 9.54 -1.65 2.82
N LEU A 106 8.64 -0.86 2.26
CA LEU A 106 7.76 0.04 2.98
C LEU A 106 6.40 0.04 2.32
N GLU A 107 5.35 -0.12 3.10
CA GLU A 107 3.98 0.03 2.67
C GLU A 107 3.32 1.14 3.50
N TRP A 108 2.73 2.11 2.81
CA TRP A 108 2.05 3.24 3.42
C TRP A 108 0.77 3.54 2.65
N GLY A 109 -0.19 4.14 3.33
CA GLY A 109 -1.46 4.46 2.72
C GLY A 109 -2.30 5.41 3.55
N ILE A 110 -3.53 5.59 3.09
CA ILE A 110 -4.53 6.43 3.73
C ILE A 110 -5.90 5.78 3.63
N ASN A 111 -6.70 5.97 4.67
CA ASN A 111 -8.12 5.63 4.70
C ASN A 111 -8.92 6.90 4.39
N VAL A 112 -9.77 6.84 3.36
CA VAL A 112 -10.64 7.93 2.90
C VAL A 112 -12.08 7.49 3.07
N GLU A 113 -12.87 8.29 3.77
CA GLU A 113 -14.31 8.09 3.83
C GLU A 113 -14.96 8.57 2.53
N THR A 114 -15.80 7.74 1.91
CA THR A 114 -16.40 8.04 0.60
C THR A 114 -17.91 8.13 0.70
N LYS A 115 -18.51 9.10 -0.01
CA LYS A 115 -19.98 9.25 -0.05
C LYS A 115 -20.66 8.06 -0.72
N ILE A 116 -20.00 7.47 -1.71
CA ILE A 116 -20.48 6.27 -2.41
C ILE A 116 -19.75 5.01 -1.91
N PRO A 117 -20.36 3.81 -2.06
CA PRO A 117 -19.72 2.57 -1.64
C PRO A 117 -18.37 2.33 -2.34
N PRO A 118 -17.30 1.96 -1.61
CA PRO A 118 -15.98 1.71 -2.20
C PRO A 118 -16.03 0.67 -3.32
N LYS A 119 -16.90 -0.34 -3.23
CA LYS A 119 -17.12 -1.33 -4.30
C LYS A 119 -17.40 -0.68 -5.67
N GLN A 120 -18.20 0.39 -5.75
CA GLN A 120 -18.51 1.08 -7.00
C GLN A 120 -17.29 1.80 -7.57
N ILE A 121 -16.53 2.47 -6.69
CA ILE A 121 -15.26 3.14 -7.06
C ILE A 121 -14.26 2.11 -7.59
N LEU A 122 -14.07 1.03 -6.83
CA LEU A 122 -13.10 -0.02 -7.13
C LEU A 122 -13.43 -0.74 -8.44
N SER A 123 -14.71 -0.98 -8.76
CA SER A 123 -15.10 -1.58 -10.04
C SER A 123 -14.75 -0.72 -11.26
N GLY A 124 -14.61 0.59 -11.08
CA GLY A 124 -14.17 1.52 -12.12
C GLY A 124 -12.66 1.61 -12.28
N LEU A 125 -11.84 1.03 -11.39
CA LEU A 125 -10.38 1.12 -11.49
C LEU A 125 -9.85 0.25 -12.63
N VAL A 126 -9.26 0.88 -13.64
CA VAL A 126 -8.78 0.19 -14.84
C VAL A 126 -7.26 0.02 -14.82
N MET A 127 -6.52 1.12 -14.66
CA MET A 127 -5.05 1.09 -14.74
C MET A 127 -4.37 2.23 -13.98
N HIS A 128 -3.07 2.06 -13.76
CA HIS A 128 -2.19 3.09 -13.23
C HIS A 128 -0.91 3.13 -14.09
N HIS A 129 -0.61 4.28 -14.69
CA HIS A 129 0.54 4.47 -15.60
C HIS A 129 0.67 3.38 -16.68
N GLY A 130 -0.46 2.94 -17.24
CA GLY A 130 -0.50 1.93 -18.30
C GLY A 130 -0.41 0.47 -17.83
N CYS A 131 -0.21 0.23 -16.54
CA CYS A 131 -0.33 -1.11 -15.94
C CYS A 131 -1.76 -1.32 -15.42
N ARG A 132 -2.38 -2.46 -15.73
CA ARG A 132 -3.76 -2.75 -15.29
C ARG A 132 -3.85 -2.98 -13.78
N PHE A 133 -5.04 -2.76 -13.22
CA PHE A 133 -5.38 -3.28 -11.88
C PHE A 133 -5.88 -4.73 -12.01
N ASP A 134 -5.31 -5.62 -11.21
CA ASP A 134 -5.79 -6.99 -11.05
C ASP A 134 -6.54 -7.13 -9.72
N LYS A 135 -7.54 -8.00 -9.66
CA LYS A 135 -8.24 -8.35 -8.42
C LYS A 135 -7.46 -9.43 -7.67
N MET A 136 -7.11 -9.16 -6.43
CA MET A 136 -6.47 -10.09 -5.51
C MET A 136 -7.43 -10.37 -4.36
N TYR A 137 -7.91 -11.61 -4.26
CA TYR A 137 -8.78 -12.01 -3.16
C TYR A 137 -8.01 -12.00 -1.83
N VAL A 138 -8.60 -11.40 -0.81
CA VAL A 138 -8.04 -11.33 0.55
C VAL A 138 -9.20 -11.55 1.49
N ASN A 139 -9.17 -12.57 2.34
CA ASN A 139 -10.31 -12.87 3.21
C ASN A 139 -10.32 -11.96 4.46
N PRO A 140 -11.39 -11.20 4.75
CA PRO A 140 -12.53 -10.87 3.88
C PRO A 140 -12.24 -9.68 2.93
N GLY A 141 -12.79 -9.75 1.72
CA GLY A 141 -12.68 -8.67 0.71
C GLY A 141 -11.83 -8.98 -0.54
N THR A 142 -11.50 -7.91 -1.27
CA THR A 142 -10.74 -7.99 -2.52
C THR A 142 -9.94 -6.72 -2.69
N HIS A 143 -8.65 -6.89 -2.98
CA HIS A 143 -7.75 -5.79 -3.27
C HIS A 143 -7.61 -5.60 -4.76
N TYR A 144 -7.71 -4.35 -5.22
CA TYR A 144 -7.37 -3.96 -6.58
C TYR A 144 -5.90 -3.55 -6.56
N VAL A 145 -5.06 -4.33 -7.23
CA VAL A 145 -3.61 -4.20 -7.18
C VAL A 145 -3.05 -3.93 -8.56
N CYS A 146 -2.36 -2.81 -8.72
CA CYS A 146 -1.57 -2.53 -9.91
C CYS A 146 -0.08 -2.70 -9.58
N SER A 147 0.57 -3.66 -10.24
CA SER A 147 1.98 -3.99 -9.98
C SER A 147 2.93 -3.29 -10.95
N HIS A 148 3.88 -2.55 -10.39
CA HIS A 148 5.02 -1.98 -11.09
C HIS A 148 6.29 -2.73 -10.68
N SER A 149 7.40 -2.51 -11.38
CA SER A 149 8.66 -3.24 -11.12
C SER A 149 9.24 -3.00 -9.72
N GLN A 150 8.98 -1.84 -9.11
CA GLN A 150 9.56 -1.46 -7.80
C GLN A 150 8.52 -1.25 -6.70
N PHE A 151 7.24 -1.09 -7.05
CA PHE A 151 6.15 -0.83 -6.09
C PHE A 151 4.82 -1.36 -6.61
N ARG A 152 3.80 -1.36 -5.76
CA ARG A 152 2.41 -1.65 -6.13
C ARG A 152 1.51 -0.52 -5.65
N VAL A 153 0.51 -0.17 -6.43
CA VAL A 153 -0.62 0.66 -6.00
C VAL A 153 -1.75 -0.29 -5.62
N LYS A 154 -2.31 -0.15 -4.43
CA LYS A 154 -3.43 -0.96 -3.96
C LYS A 154 -4.60 -0.06 -3.59
N ALA A 155 -5.80 -0.48 -3.93
CA ALA A 155 -7.02 0.12 -3.43
C ALA A 155 -8.01 -0.98 -3.02
N TYR A 156 -8.70 -0.81 -1.89
CA TYR A 156 -9.66 -1.81 -1.41
C TYR A 156 -10.67 -1.23 -0.42
N ASP A 157 -11.75 -1.97 -0.21
CA ASP A 157 -12.79 -1.64 0.74
C ASP A 157 -12.36 -2.05 2.15
N LYS A 158 -11.87 -1.09 2.92
CA LYS A 158 -11.42 -1.31 4.30
C LYS A 158 -12.60 -1.46 5.25
N GLY A 159 -13.74 -0.85 4.91
CA GLY A 159 -14.98 -0.95 5.66
C GLY A 159 -15.45 -2.40 5.71
N VAL A 160 -15.61 -3.02 4.53
CA VAL A 160 -15.96 -4.45 4.42
C VAL A 160 -14.92 -5.34 5.09
N GLN A 161 -13.62 -5.08 4.90
CA GLN A 161 -12.57 -5.91 5.49
C GLN A 161 -12.62 -5.97 7.03
N ASN A 162 -13.17 -4.94 7.68
CA ASN A 162 -13.23 -4.84 9.14
C ASN A 162 -14.68 -4.76 9.66
N CYS A 163 -15.66 -5.15 8.84
CA CYS A 163 -17.09 -5.12 9.17
C CYS A 163 -17.57 -3.76 9.72
N LEU A 164 -17.08 -2.65 9.16
CA LEU A 164 -17.45 -1.30 9.57
C LEU A 164 -18.73 -0.84 8.84
N ALA A 165 -19.59 -0.11 9.53
CA ALA A 165 -20.82 0.46 8.95
C ALA A 165 -20.58 1.63 7.97
N LYS A 166 -19.34 2.11 7.85
CA LYS A 166 -18.97 3.27 7.02
C LYS A 166 -18.21 2.87 5.75
N ASN A 167 -18.41 3.66 4.71
CA ASN A 167 -17.71 3.55 3.43
C ASN A 167 -16.26 4.02 3.56
N LEU A 168 -15.33 3.08 3.76
CA LEU A 168 -13.92 3.38 3.97
C LEU A 168 -13.07 2.79 2.85
N LEU A 169 -12.60 3.65 1.94
CA LEU A 169 -11.68 3.31 0.88
C LEU A 169 -10.23 3.40 1.38
N ARG A 170 -9.48 2.31 1.24
CA ARG A 170 -8.03 2.33 1.42
C ARG A 170 -7.32 2.59 0.11
N ILE A 171 -6.32 3.46 0.12
CA ILE A 171 -5.34 3.58 -0.97
C ILE A 171 -3.93 3.44 -0.38
N GLU A 172 -3.11 2.58 -0.98
CA GLU A 172 -1.76 2.25 -0.52
C GLU A 172 -0.74 2.23 -1.64
N ILE A 173 0.51 2.56 -1.29
CA ILE A 173 1.71 2.18 -2.04
C ILE A 173 2.47 1.14 -1.22
N SER A 174 2.80 0.02 -1.86
CA SER A 174 3.66 -1.03 -1.32
C SER A 174 4.96 -1.06 -2.13
N ALA A 175 6.00 -0.40 -1.63
CA ALA A 175 7.33 -0.45 -2.22
C ALA A 175 8.03 -1.77 -1.89
N ASN A 176 8.34 -2.55 -2.94
CA ASN A 176 8.86 -3.91 -2.81
C ASN A 176 10.39 -4.00 -2.91
N ARG A 177 11.04 -2.85 -3.12
CA ARG A 177 12.48 -2.69 -3.34
C ARG A 177 12.94 -1.38 -2.70
N SER A 178 14.09 -1.42 -2.03
CA SER A 178 14.73 -0.24 -1.43
C SER A 178 14.96 0.86 -2.47
N LYS A 179 15.28 0.51 -3.72
CA LYS A 179 15.50 1.48 -4.82
C LYS A 179 14.37 2.50 -4.97
N PHE A 180 13.10 2.11 -4.77
CA PHE A 180 11.99 3.07 -4.85
C PHE A 180 11.99 4.03 -3.66
N ILE A 181 12.18 3.48 -2.46
CA ILE A 181 12.11 4.21 -1.18
C ILE A 181 13.31 5.15 -1.04
N ASN A 182 14.49 4.71 -1.45
CA ASN A 182 15.73 5.50 -1.49
C ASN A 182 15.60 6.74 -2.39
N LYS A 183 14.88 6.64 -3.52
CA LYS A 183 14.60 7.80 -4.38
C LYS A 183 13.77 8.87 -3.67
N LEU A 184 13.00 8.50 -2.66
CA LEU A 184 12.24 9.41 -1.80
C LEU A 184 13.11 9.96 -0.65
N GLY A 185 14.40 9.60 -0.58
CA GLY A 185 15.32 10.01 0.48
C GLY A 185 15.15 9.22 1.78
N VAL A 186 14.51 8.04 1.71
CA VAL A 186 14.26 7.18 2.88
C VAL A 186 15.06 5.89 2.69
N TYR A 187 16.10 5.72 3.50
CA TYR A 187 16.99 4.55 3.49
C TYR A 187 16.79 3.70 4.73
N LYS A 188 16.40 4.35 5.84
CA LYS A 188 16.06 3.74 7.12
C LYS A 188 14.80 4.39 7.68
N ILE A 189 14.11 3.73 8.61
CA ILE A 189 12.86 4.28 9.17
C ILE A 189 13.10 5.56 9.99
N GLY A 190 14.29 5.71 10.58
CA GLY A 190 14.70 6.94 11.26
C GLY A 190 14.71 8.18 10.36
N ASP A 191 14.90 8.02 9.04
CA ASP A 191 14.88 9.15 8.08
C ASP A 191 13.52 9.83 8.00
N LEU A 192 12.45 9.10 8.38
CA LEU A 192 11.10 9.63 8.45
C LEU A 192 10.91 10.63 9.59
N LYS A 193 11.90 10.88 10.46
CA LYS A 193 11.85 12.03 11.38
C LYS A 193 11.91 13.37 10.63
N ARG A 194 12.47 13.40 9.42
CA ARG A 194 12.56 14.61 8.61
C ARG A 194 11.21 14.91 7.92
N PRO A 195 10.64 16.11 8.10
CA PRO A 195 9.38 16.49 7.43
C PRO A 195 9.44 16.33 5.90
N GLU A 196 10.59 16.66 5.29
CA GLU A 196 10.82 16.52 3.85
C GLU A 196 10.65 15.08 3.34
N ALA A 197 11.13 14.09 4.11
CA ALA A 197 11.00 12.68 3.77
C ALA A 197 9.53 12.22 3.87
N ARG A 198 8.80 12.69 4.89
CA ARG A 198 7.36 12.44 5.05
C ARG A 198 6.57 13.05 3.89
N LEU A 199 6.88 14.29 3.51
CA LEU A 199 6.25 14.99 2.40
C LEU A 199 6.47 14.25 1.07
N LYS A 200 7.68 13.71 0.83
CA LYS A 200 7.95 12.88 -0.35
C LYS A 200 7.11 11.60 -0.38
N LEU A 201 6.88 10.94 0.77
CA LEU A 201 5.97 9.79 0.84
C LEU A 201 4.50 10.17 0.60
N GLN A 202 4.04 11.29 1.16
CA GLN A 202 2.69 11.82 0.94
C GLN A 202 2.47 12.14 -0.54
N ASN A 203 3.41 12.84 -1.17
CA ASN A 203 3.38 13.17 -2.60
C ASN A 203 3.44 11.92 -3.48
N ALA A 204 4.25 10.92 -3.11
CA ALA A 204 4.27 9.64 -3.80
C ALA A 204 2.91 8.95 -3.76
N LEU A 205 2.20 8.98 -2.63
CA LEU A 205 0.85 8.41 -2.50
C LEU A 205 -0.20 9.18 -3.31
N LEU A 206 -0.20 10.50 -3.17
CA LEU A 206 -1.21 11.39 -3.77
C LEU A 206 -1.02 11.51 -5.29
N TYR A 207 0.15 11.98 -5.73
CA TYR A 207 0.46 12.22 -7.13
C TYR A 207 1.00 10.96 -7.81
N GLY A 208 1.92 10.25 -7.15
CA GLY A 208 2.53 9.03 -7.72
C GLY A 208 1.64 7.79 -7.69
N GLY A 209 0.55 7.81 -6.91
CA GLY A 209 -0.42 6.71 -6.78
C GLY A 209 -1.79 7.10 -7.33
N TRP A 210 -2.60 7.81 -6.54
CA TRP A 210 -4.02 8.03 -6.88
C TRP A 210 -4.24 8.90 -8.13
N ALA A 211 -3.55 10.05 -8.26
CA ALA A 211 -3.79 10.99 -9.36
C ALA A 211 -3.57 10.36 -10.75
N ASN A 212 -2.64 9.40 -10.84
CA ASN A 212 -2.25 8.74 -12.07
C ASN A 212 -3.06 7.47 -12.40
N THR A 213 -4.13 7.20 -11.64
CA THR A 213 -5.09 6.15 -11.97
C THR A 213 -6.00 6.54 -13.13
N LEU A 214 -6.42 5.56 -13.92
CA LEU A 214 -7.56 5.66 -14.81
C LEU A 214 -8.75 5.02 -14.10
N LEU A 215 -9.70 5.87 -13.71
CA LEU A 215 -10.96 5.48 -13.10
C LEU A 215 -12.06 5.74 -14.13
N ILE A 216 -12.84 4.71 -14.46
CA ILE A 216 -14.15 4.89 -15.06
C ILE A 216 -15.06 5.39 -13.95
N ASP A 217 -15.43 6.67 -14.03
CA ASP A 217 -16.18 7.37 -13.00
C ASP A 217 -17.54 6.69 -12.73
N PRO A 218 -17.84 6.34 -11.47
CA PRO A 218 -19.13 5.78 -11.08
C PRO A 218 -20.35 6.63 -11.45
N GLY A 219 -20.20 7.93 -11.66
CA GLY A 219 -21.27 8.82 -12.12
C GLY A 219 -21.84 8.44 -13.50
N LEU A 220 -21.09 7.66 -14.30
CA LEU A 220 -21.60 7.11 -15.57
C LEU A 220 -22.65 6.01 -15.38
N ILE A 221 -22.76 5.42 -14.18
CA ILE A 221 -23.74 4.36 -13.90
C ILE A 221 -25.14 4.98 -13.94
N GLY A 222 -25.95 4.56 -14.90
CA GLY A 222 -27.31 5.08 -15.09
C GLY A 222 -27.37 6.44 -15.81
N TYR A 223 -26.24 6.95 -16.29
CA TYR A 223 -26.24 8.15 -17.12
C TYR A 223 -26.75 7.84 -18.54
N ASN A 224 -27.70 8.65 -19.00
CA ASN A 224 -28.35 8.50 -20.31
C ASN A 224 -27.93 9.64 -21.25
N PRO A 225 -27.05 9.37 -22.23
CA PRO A 225 -26.54 10.40 -23.14
C PRO A 225 -27.64 10.84 -24.11
N SER A 226 -27.64 12.12 -24.48
CA SER A 226 -28.71 12.69 -25.29
C SER A 226 -28.47 12.60 -26.81
N ASN A 227 -27.23 12.36 -27.25
CA ASN A 227 -26.86 12.29 -28.67
C ASN A 227 -26.05 11.03 -29.01
N GLN A 228 -26.08 10.62 -30.28
CA GLN A 228 -25.45 9.37 -30.75
C GLN A 228 -23.93 9.34 -30.57
N ASP A 229 -23.23 10.45 -30.84
CA ASP A 229 -21.77 10.52 -30.69
C ASP A 229 -21.34 10.26 -29.24
N GLU A 230 -22.10 10.79 -28.30
CA GLU A 230 -21.86 10.62 -26.88
C GLU A 230 -22.15 9.19 -26.41
N ILE A 231 -23.22 8.57 -26.90
CA ILE A 231 -23.51 7.14 -26.67
C ILE A 231 -22.32 6.29 -27.09
N ILE A 232 -21.76 6.53 -28.29
CA ILE A 232 -20.61 5.81 -28.82
C ILE A 232 -19.37 6.01 -27.94
N ARG A 233 -19.10 7.27 -27.54
CA ARG A 233 -17.96 7.59 -26.67
C ARG A 233 -18.07 6.94 -25.31
N ILE A 234 -19.22 7.01 -24.66
CA ILE A 234 -19.45 6.45 -23.32
C ILE A 234 -19.41 4.93 -23.37
N SER A 235 -20.06 4.29 -24.33
CA SER A 235 -19.98 2.83 -24.52
C SER A 235 -18.52 2.36 -24.61
N ARG A 236 -17.68 3.12 -25.33
CA ARG A 236 -16.25 2.85 -25.43
C ARG A 236 -15.50 3.09 -24.12
N TRP A 237 -15.72 4.21 -23.44
CA TRP A 237 -15.01 4.58 -22.20
C TRP A 237 -15.43 3.74 -20.99
N SER A 238 -16.67 3.29 -20.95
CA SER A 238 -17.19 2.42 -19.89
C SER A 238 -16.70 0.98 -20.01
N ASN A 239 -16.04 0.61 -21.11
CA ASN A 239 -15.45 -0.70 -21.31
C ASN A 239 -13.96 -0.70 -20.89
N PRO A 240 -13.56 -1.38 -19.80
CA PRO A 240 -12.15 -1.47 -19.39
C PRO A 240 -11.22 -2.01 -20.48
N ASN A 241 -11.71 -2.93 -21.32
CA ASN A 241 -10.91 -3.55 -22.38
C ASN A 241 -10.49 -2.55 -23.46
N PHE A 242 -11.30 -1.51 -23.72
CA PHE A 242 -10.90 -0.44 -24.63
C PHE A 242 -9.61 0.21 -24.16
N TRP A 243 -9.55 0.62 -22.88
CA TRP A 243 -8.39 1.27 -22.31
C TRP A 243 -7.16 0.36 -22.26
N ILE A 244 -7.36 -0.89 -21.85
CA ILE A 244 -6.30 -1.90 -21.72
C ILE A 244 -5.65 -2.17 -23.09
N ASN A 245 -6.45 -2.38 -24.13
CA ASN A 245 -5.98 -2.76 -25.45
C ASN A 245 -5.57 -1.56 -26.34
N ALA A 246 -5.98 -0.34 -25.99
CA ALA A 246 -5.58 0.85 -26.73
C ALA A 246 -4.07 1.10 -26.68
N SER A 247 -3.50 1.56 -27.80
CA SER A 247 -2.13 2.06 -27.85
C SER A 247 -1.94 3.26 -26.93
N LYS A 248 -0.69 3.57 -26.55
CA LYS A 248 -0.38 4.73 -25.69
C LYS A 248 -0.92 6.05 -26.25
N GLN A 249 -0.83 6.25 -27.56
CA GLN A 249 -1.31 7.46 -28.24
C GLN A 249 -2.84 7.56 -28.20
N VAL A 250 -3.54 6.48 -28.59
CA VAL A 250 -5.02 6.41 -28.55
C VAL A 250 -5.53 6.61 -27.14
N ARG A 251 -4.92 5.95 -26.16
CA ARG A 251 -5.26 6.07 -24.74
C ARG A 251 -5.08 7.49 -24.23
N SER A 252 -3.96 8.15 -24.56
CA SER A 252 -3.69 9.53 -24.15
C SER A 252 -4.75 10.50 -24.70
N TYR A 253 -5.05 10.39 -26.00
CA TYR A 253 -6.09 11.19 -26.65
C TYR A 253 -7.45 10.99 -25.97
N HIS A 254 -7.90 9.74 -25.86
CA HIS A 254 -9.21 9.44 -25.27
C HIS A 254 -9.28 9.79 -23.79
N LYS A 255 -8.20 9.62 -23.02
CA LYS A 255 -8.16 10.03 -21.61
C LYS A 255 -8.37 11.53 -21.47
N ARG A 256 -7.73 12.35 -22.31
CA ARG A 256 -7.92 13.81 -22.28
C ARG A 256 -9.36 14.22 -22.60
N VAL A 257 -9.96 13.58 -23.61
CA VAL A 257 -11.37 13.86 -23.98
C VAL A 257 -12.33 13.37 -22.90
N TYR A 258 -12.07 12.20 -22.33
CA TYR A 258 -12.82 11.62 -21.21
C TYR A 258 -12.76 12.51 -19.97
N ASP A 259 -11.56 12.94 -19.56
CA ASP A 259 -11.35 13.80 -18.39
C ASP A 259 -12.10 15.14 -18.55
N ARG A 260 -12.17 15.69 -19.77
CA ARG A 260 -12.97 16.89 -20.05
C ARG A 260 -14.47 16.62 -19.89
N PHE A 261 -14.94 15.53 -20.50
CA PHE A 261 -16.35 15.15 -20.46
C PHE A 261 -16.85 14.94 -19.02
N ILE A 262 -16.13 14.18 -18.20
CA ILE A 262 -16.56 13.93 -16.80
C ILE A 262 -16.62 15.23 -16.01
N ASN A 263 -15.68 16.16 -16.23
CA ASN A 263 -15.70 17.47 -15.57
C ASN A 263 -16.90 18.32 -15.99
N GLU A 264 -17.21 18.38 -17.29
CA GLU A 264 -18.37 19.12 -17.82
C GLU A 264 -19.70 18.52 -17.34
N ALA A 265 -19.78 17.19 -17.23
CA ALA A 265 -20.94 16.46 -16.73
C ALA A 265 -21.06 16.49 -15.19
N GLY A 266 -20.07 17.05 -14.47
CA GLY A 266 -20.05 17.10 -13.00
C GLY A 266 -19.69 15.78 -12.32
N PHE A 267 -19.20 14.78 -13.06
CA PHE A 267 -18.70 13.52 -12.51
C PHE A 267 -17.29 13.72 -11.96
N ASN A 268 -17.18 13.78 -10.64
CA ASN A 268 -15.96 14.21 -9.95
C ASN A 268 -15.48 13.22 -8.89
N VAL A 269 -15.86 11.93 -8.95
CA VAL A 269 -15.52 10.96 -7.89
C VAL A 269 -14.01 10.85 -7.68
N LYS A 270 -13.25 10.76 -8.78
CA LYS A 270 -11.78 10.70 -8.70
C LYS A 270 -11.19 11.92 -8.01
N GLN A 271 -11.70 13.10 -8.36
CA GLN A 271 -11.25 14.40 -7.85
C GLN A 271 -11.65 14.59 -6.38
N ALA A 272 -12.88 14.23 -6.00
CA ALA A 272 -13.35 14.27 -4.62
C ALA A 272 -12.51 13.37 -3.70
N ILE A 273 -12.12 12.17 -4.16
CA ILE A 273 -11.20 11.29 -3.41
C ILE A 273 -9.81 11.93 -3.30
N PHE A 274 -9.30 12.53 -4.38
CA PHE A 274 -8.02 13.23 -4.37
C PHE A 274 -7.99 14.38 -3.35
N GLU A 275 -9.04 15.19 -3.31
CA GLU A 275 -9.20 16.29 -2.35
C GLU A 275 -9.33 15.79 -0.91
N ALA A 276 -10.10 14.72 -0.68
CA ALA A 276 -10.21 14.09 0.62
C ALA A 276 -8.87 13.51 1.11
N MET A 277 -8.09 12.89 0.21
CA MET A 277 -6.72 12.45 0.49
C MET A 277 -5.83 13.64 0.87
N MET A 278 -5.83 14.71 0.07
CA MET A 278 -5.01 15.90 0.32
C MET A 278 -5.37 16.53 1.67
N LYS A 279 -6.66 16.74 1.96
CA LYS A 279 -7.09 17.30 3.24
C LYS A 279 -6.59 16.46 4.42
N LYS A 280 -6.75 15.13 4.36
CA LYS A 280 -6.35 14.24 5.46
C LYS A 280 -4.82 14.07 5.58
N LEU A 281 -4.07 14.14 4.48
CA LEU A 281 -2.61 14.04 4.53
C LEU A 281 -1.94 15.30 5.09
N TRP A 282 -2.59 16.47 5.01
CA TRP A 282 -2.07 17.76 5.47
C TRP A 282 -2.59 18.14 6.87
N SER A 283 -3.55 17.37 7.40
CA SER A 283 -4.01 17.47 8.78
C SER A 283 -3.27 16.53 9.76
N ILE A 284 -2.30 15.75 9.26
CA ILE A 284 -1.53 14.72 10.01
C ILE A 284 -0.05 14.96 9.78
#